data_AF-A0A946TUR4-F1
#
_entry.id   AF-A0A946TUR4-F1
#
_cell.length_a   1.000
_cell.length_b   1.000
_cell.length_c   1.000
_cell.angle_alpha   90.00
_cell.angle_beta   90.00
_cell.angle_gamma   90.00
#
_symmetry.space_group_name_H-M   'P 1'
#
loop_
_entity.id
_entity.type
_entity.pdbx_description
1 polymer ?
#
loop_
_entity_poly.entity_id
_entity_poly.type
_entity_poly.pdbx_seq_one_letter_code
_entity_poly.pdbx_strand_id
1 'polypeptide(L)' 'MHFARVLRRAGLPVGPRQVLDAIRAVMAVGISNRNDFYWTLHAVFVKHRTQREVFDQAFH' A
#
# COMPACT_ATOMS: atom_id res chain seq x y z
N MET A 1 -6.54 5.74 7.28
CA MET A 1 -5.32 5.85 8.13
C MET A 1 -4.88 4.55 8.82
N HIS A 2 -5.70 3.48 8.85
CA HIS A 2 -5.35 2.23 9.56
C HIS A 2 -4.32 1.36 8.82
N PHE A 3 -4.46 1.15 7.50
CA PHE A 3 -3.55 0.29 6.74
C PHE A 3 -2.09 0.79 6.71
N ALA A 4 -1.87 2.09 6.49
CA ALA A 4 -0.51 2.67 6.57
C ALA A 4 0.14 2.50 7.96
N ARG A 5 -0.66 2.41 9.03
CA ARG A 5 -0.17 2.13 10.38
C ARG A 5 0.20 0.66 10.55
N VAL A 6 -0.58 -0.25 9.95
CA VAL A 6 -0.25 -1.69 9.90
C VAL A 6 1.07 -1.90 9.18
N LEU A 7 1.24 -1.30 7.99
CA LEU A 7 2.48 -1.38 7.23
C LEU A 7 3.69 -0.86 8.02
N ARG A 8 3.56 0.26 8.73
CA ARG A 8 4.62 0.76 9.62
C ARG A 8 4.95 -0.20 10.76
N ARG A 9 3.93 -0.79 11.39
CA ARG A 9 4.13 -1.79 12.45
C ARG A 9 4.78 -3.08 11.93
N ALA A 10 4.50 -3.44 10.69
CA ALA A 10 5.08 -4.59 10.01
C ALA A 10 6.52 -4.32 9.51
N GLY A 11 7.04 -3.10 9.64
CA GLY A 11 8.41 -2.74 9.27
C GLY A 11 8.56 -2.11 7.89
N LEU A 12 7.48 -1.83 7.15
CA LEU A 12 7.60 -1.02 5.93
C LEU A 12 7.80 0.46 6.29
N PRO A 13 8.80 1.13 5.69
CA PRO A 13 9.01 2.56 5.86
C PRO A 13 7.95 3.33 5.05
N VAL A 14 6.77 3.55 5.67
CA VAL A 14 5.65 4.29 5.06
C VAL A 14 5.55 5.69 5.65
N GLY A 15 6.00 6.68 4.88
CA GLY A 15 5.93 8.10 5.22
C GLY A 15 4.59 8.76 4.86
N PRO A 16 4.27 9.95 5.43
CA PRO A 16 3.04 10.68 5.14
C PRO A 16 2.80 10.96 3.65
N ARG A 17 3.87 11.28 2.91
CA ARG A 17 3.80 11.52 1.46
C ARG A 17 3.30 10.29 0.69
N GLN A 18 3.85 9.11 0.99
CA GLN A 18 3.40 7.87 0.35
C GLN A 18 1.93 7.54 0.67
N VAL A 19 1.44 7.93 1.85
CA VAL A 19 0.02 7.76 2.18
C VAL A 19 -0.84 8.67 1.30
N LEU A 20 -0.44 9.92 1.09
CA LEU A 20 -1.13 10.83 0.18
C LEU A 20 -1.09 10.33 -1.26
N ASP A 21 0.06 9.84 -1.71
CA ASP A 21 0.23 9.27 -3.05
C ASP A 21 -0.63 8.03 -3.24
N ALA A 22 -0.75 7.16 -2.22
CA ALA A 22 -1.62 5.99 -2.24
C ALA A 22 -3.10 6.39 -2.36
N ILE A 23 -3.54 7.40 -1.60
CA ILE A 23 -4.91 7.91 -1.69
C ILE A 23 -5.18 8.45 -3.10
N ARG A 24 -4.27 9.26 -3.65
CA ARG A 24 -4.39 9.81 -5.01
C ARG A 24 -4.44 8.72 -6.07
N ALA A 25 -3.56 7.72 -5.97
CA ALA A 25 -3.52 6.61 -6.92
C ALA A 25 -4.82 5.79 -6.89
N VAL A 26 -5.33 5.49 -5.69
CA VAL A 26 -6.60 4.78 -5.54
C VAL A 26 -7.78 5.58 -6.10
N MET A 27 -7.81 6.90 -5.90
CA MET A 27 -8.85 7.75 -6.50
C MET A 27 -8.76 7.81 -8.03
N ALA A 28 -7.56 7.74 -8.60
CA ALA A 28 -7.34 7.77 -10.04
C ALA A 28 -7.68 6.44 -10.74
N VAL A 29 -7.36 5.31 -10.09
CA VAL A 29 -7.63 3.96 -10.63
C VAL A 29 -9.07 3.53 -10.37
N GLY A 30 -9.66 3.96 -9.25
CA GLY A 30 -10.94 3.46 -8.78
C GLY A 30 -10.80 2.18 -7.97
N ILE A 31 -11.87 1.83 -7.23
CA ILE A 31 -11.92 0.68 -6.31
C ILE A 31 -12.87 -0.42 -6.79
N SER A 32 -13.11 -0.50 -8.10
CA SER A 32 -14.12 -1.36 -8.71
C SER A 32 -13.87 -2.85 -8.46
N ASN A 33 -12.61 -3.25 -8.23
CA ASN A 33 -12.29 -4.60 -7.79
C ASN A 33 -11.10 -4.62 -6.79
N ARG A 34 -11.01 -5.69 -5.99
CA ARG A 34 -9.98 -5.87 -4.96
C ARG A 34 -8.56 -5.97 -5.53
N ASN A 35 -8.41 -6.51 -6.75
CA ASN A 35 -7.11 -6.66 -7.40
C ASN A 35 -6.52 -5.31 -7.80
N ASP A 36 -7.32 -4.41 -8.37
CA ASP A 36 -6.90 -3.06 -8.74
C ASP A 36 -6.48 -2.29 -7.50
N PHE A 37 -7.23 -2.43 -6.40
CA PHE A 37 -6.88 -1.85 -5.12
C PHE A 37 -5.54 -2.40 -4.57
N TYR A 38 -5.36 -3.73 -4.61
CA TYR A 38 -4.11 -4.37 -4.19
C TYR A 38 -2.92 -3.87 -5.00
N TRP A 39 -2.99 -3.95 -6.33
CA TRP A 39 -1.88 -3.59 -7.21
C TRP A 39 -1.57 -2.10 -7.15
N THR A 40 -2.59 -1.25 -6.99
CA THR A 40 -2.40 0.19 -6.81
C THR A 40 -1.61 0.49 -5.53
N LEU A 41 -2.01 -0.11 -4.40
CA LEU A 41 -1.30 0.10 -3.13
C LEU A 41 0.09 -0.54 -3.15
N HIS A 42 0.23 -1.72 -3.76
CA HIS A 42 1.51 -2.40 -3.93
C HIS A 42 2.49 -1.52 -4.72
N ALA A 43 2.06 -0.91 -5.84
CA ALA A 43 2.91 -0.03 -6.64
C ALA A 43 3.41 1.20 -5.87
N VAL A 44 2.59 1.72 -4.94
CA VAL A 44 2.97 2.88 -4.13
C VAL A 44 3.91 2.49 -2.98
N PHE A 45 3.61 1.40 -2.25
CA PHE A 45 4.31 1.07 -1.01
C PHE A 45 5.50 0.11 -1.17
N VAL A 46 5.52 -0.74 -2.20
CA VAL A 46 6.57 -1.74 -2.41
C VAL A 46 7.60 -1.21 -3.40
N LYS A 47 8.83 -0.99 -2.91
CA LYS A 47 9.99 -0.53 -3.71
C LYS A 47 11.08 -1.60 -3.85
N HIS A 48 11.09 -2.57 -2.95
CA HIS A 48 12.04 -3.69 -2.96
C HIS A 48 11.34 -5.03 -2.82
N ARG A 49 11.94 -6.10 -3.37
CA ARG A 49 11.40 -7.46 -3.28
C ARG A 49 11.13 -7.91 -1.85
N THR A 50 12.00 -7.53 -0.90
CA THR A 50 11.85 -7.84 0.53
C THR A 50 10.61 -7.21 1.17
N GLN A 51 10.09 -6.11 0.62
CA GLN A 51 8.88 -5.45 1.14
C GLN A 51 7.60 -6.12 0.66
N ARG A 52 7.68 -6.94 -0.41
CA ARG A 52 6.51 -7.60 -0.99
C ARG A 52 5.85 -8.56 -0.01
N GLU A 53 6.63 -9.43 0.62
CA GLU A 53 6.10 -10.42 1.57
C GLU A 53 5.41 -9.76 2.76
N VAL A 54 6.02 -8.69 3.30
CA VAL A 54 5.47 -7.93 4.41
C VAL A 54 4.18 -7.19 4.00
N PHE A 55 4.14 -6.65 2.79
CA PHE A 55 2.94 -6.03 2.24
C PHE A 55 1.82 -7.05 2.02
N ASP A 56 2.15 -8.21 1.46
CA ASP A 56 1.21 -9.30 1.16
C ASP A 56 0.58 -9.86 2.44
N GLN A 57 1.37 -10.01 3.51
CA GLN A 57 0.89 -10.39 4.83
C GLN A 57 -0.01 -9.32 5.46
N ALA A 58 0.33 -8.04 5.31
CA ALA A 58 -0.47 -6.95 5.86
C ALA A 58 -1.80 -6.74 5.13
N PHE A 59 -1.88 -7.14 3.86
CA PHE A 59 -3.06 -6.98 3.00
C PHE A 59 -4.05 -8.15 3.07
N HIS A 60 -3.59 -9.33 3.50
CA HIS A 60 -4.46 -10.45 3.85
C HIS A 60 -5.17 -10.22 5.18
#